data_AF-A0A7C4FXF7-F1
#
_entry.id   AF-A0A7C4FXF7-F1
#
_cell.length_a   1.000
_cell.length_b   1.000
_cell.length_c   1.000
_cell.angle_alpha   90.00
_cell.angle_beta   90.00
_cell.angle_gamma   90.00
#
_symmetry.space_group_name_H-M   'P 1'
#
loop_
_entity.id
_entity.type
_entity.pdbx_description
1 polymer ?
#
loop_
_entity_poly.entity_id
_entity_poly.type
_entity_poly.pdbx_seq_one_letter_code
_entity_poly.pdbx_strand_id
1 'polypeptide(L)'
;MRKTGFILTSILVIGIVLLSTHFIYAQQRDDRRQQQDRPQFDPQQMMQRMMERIMERLKLSEEESAVIKPQIESIMNLRTKQASEMRDLMDALQKAIDAKDEKQIGTALTAIKTKRSEQKTASEKAEKELIELLTVEQEANLTLLGVVNSDGMGMGFRFGQPGGNPPSQPGGNRQQRQGN
;
A
#
# COMPACT_ATOMS: atom_id res chain seq x y z
N MET A 1 -80.68 -19.17 0.81
CA MET A 1 -81.11 -20.59 0.89
C MET A 1 -79.87 -21.46 0.97
N ARG A 2 -79.92 -22.43 1.90
CA ARG A 2 -78.84 -23.35 2.28
C ARG A 2 -78.59 -24.40 1.20
N LYS A 3 -77.35 -24.88 1.08
CA LYS A 3 -76.98 -26.31 0.96
C LYS A 3 -75.47 -26.48 1.11
N THR A 4 -75.09 -27.38 2.02
CA THR A 4 -73.75 -27.79 2.44
C THR A 4 -73.57 -29.29 2.19
N GLY A 5 -72.33 -29.74 1.96
CA GLY A 5 -71.87 -31.15 2.02
C GLY A 5 -71.89 -31.87 0.66
N PHE A 6 -70.99 -32.80 0.29
CA PHE A 6 -70.03 -33.67 1.01
C PHE A 6 -69.24 -34.43 -0.11
N ILE A 7 -67.89 -34.51 -0.12
CA ILE A 7 -67.02 -35.73 0.04
C ILE A 7 -65.73 -35.43 -0.79
N LEU A 8 -64.47 -35.36 -0.32
CA LEU A 8 -63.58 -36.28 0.42
C LEU A 8 -62.91 -37.38 -0.44
N THR A 9 -61.82 -37.03 -1.14
CA THR A 9 -60.69 -37.87 -1.62
C THR A 9 -59.59 -36.87 -2.03
N SER A 10 -58.33 -36.85 -1.58
CA SER A 10 -57.43 -37.84 -1.02
C SER A 10 -56.33 -37.11 -0.24
N ILE A 11 -56.06 -37.50 1.01
CA ILE A 11 -54.77 -37.22 1.66
C ILE A 11 -53.82 -38.31 1.20
N LEU A 12 -52.80 -37.95 0.43
CA LEU A 12 -51.60 -38.76 0.28
C LEU A 12 -50.38 -37.82 0.27
N VAL A 13 -49.86 -37.60 1.48
CA VAL A 13 -48.43 -37.61 1.81
C VAL A 13 -47.50 -37.18 0.68
N ILE A 14 -47.03 -35.94 0.70
CA ILE A 14 -45.67 -35.52 0.28
C ILE A 14 -45.39 -34.11 0.84
N GLY A 15 -44.40 -34.03 1.75
CA GLY A 15 -43.59 -32.84 2.10
C GLY A 15 -44.30 -31.70 2.84
N ILE A 16 -44.29 -31.58 4.17
CA ILE A 16 -43.11 -31.50 5.07
C ILE A 16 -41.88 -30.84 4.39
N VAL A 17 -42.01 -29.66 3.76
CA VAL A 17 -40.84 -28.79 3.44
C VAL A 17 -41.16 -27.28 3.43
N LEU A 18 -42.15 -26.78 4.17
CA LEU A 18 -42.46 -25.33 4.17
C LEU A 18 -42.73 -24.77 5.58
N LEU A 19 -41.79 -25.00 6.50
CA LEU A 19 -41.81 -24.43 7.86
C LEU A 19 -40.44 -23.83 8.27
N SER A 20 -39.74 -23.17 7.34
CA SER A 20 -38.45 -22.52 7.64
C SER A 20 -38.24 -21.19 6.90
N THR A 21 -39.29 -20.36 6.75
CA THR A 21 -39.23 -19.06 6.06
C THR A 21 -39.09 -17.84 6.97
N HIS A 22 -38.56 -17.96 8.19
CA HIS A 22 -38.27 -16.80 9.04
C HIS A 22 -37.02 -17.09 9.88
N PHE A 23 -35.82 -16.70 9.43
CA PHE A 23 -34.66 -16.25 10.24
C PHE A 23 -33.29 -16.21 9.51
N ILE A 24 -33.22 -16.27 8.18
CA ILE A 24 -31.94 -16.18 7.44
C ILE A 24 -31.92 -14.92 6.54
N TYR A 25 -32.06 -13.72 7.12
CA TYR A 25 -31.78 -12.46 6.40
C TYR A 25 -31.17 -11.35 7.29
N ALA A 26 -30.71 -11.68 8.50
CA ALA A 26 -30.12 -10.69 9.41
C ALA A 26 -28.59 -10.80 9.58
N GLN A 27 -27.92 -11.78 8.97
CA GLN A 27 -26.48 -12.01 9.20
C GLN A 27 -25.56 -11.56 8.05
N GLN A 28 -26.06 -10.81 7.07
CA GLN A 28 -25.29 -10.35 5.90
C GLN A 28 -25.08 -8.82 5.88
N ARG A 29 -25.01 -8.19 7.05
CA ARG A 29 -24.80 -6.74 7.20
C ARG A 29 -23.71 -6.32 8.19
N ASP A 30 -22.88 -7.24 8.68
CA ASP A 30 -21.84 -6.90 9.66
C ASP A 30 -20.38 -7.05 9.17
N ASP A 31 -20.13 -7.50 7.93
CA ASP A 31 -18.76 -7.58 7.39
C ASP A 31 -18.26 -6.27 6.71
N ARG A 32 -19.06 -5.19 6.72
CA ARG A 32 -18.68 -3.88 6.14
C ARG A 32 -18.47 -2.77 7.17
N ARG A 33 -18.37 -3.10 8.46
CA ARG A 33 -18.09 -2.13 9.54
C ARG A 33 -16.77 -2.36 10.28
N GLN A 34 -15.82 -3.00 9.63
CA GLN A 34 -14.41 -2.98 10.02
C GLN A 34 -13.55 -2.34 8.92
N GLN A 35 -13.98 -1.21 8.35
CA GLN A 35 -13.01 -0.17 8.00
C GLN A 35 -12.67 0.56 9.30
N GLN A 36 -12.00 -0.19 10.15
CA GLN A 36 -11.47 0.24 11.43
C GLN A 36 -10.54 1.41 11.17
N ASP A 37 -10.77 2.49 11.91
CA ASP A 37 -9.97 3.71 11.98
C ASP A 37 -8.50 3.43 11.68
N ARG A 38 -8.09 3.62 10.41
CA ARG A 38 -6.66 3.68 10.10
C ARG A 38 -6.16 4.93 10.82
N PRO A 39 -5.18 4.83 11.74
CA PRO A 39 -4.63 5.99 12.41
C PRO A 39 -4.33 7.06 11.36
N GLN A 40 -4.90 8.26 11.54
CA GLN A 40 -4.71 9.34 10.59
C GLN A 40 -3.22 9.68 10.57
N PHE A 41 -2.53 9.20 9.54
CA PHE A 41 -1.09 9.33 9.45
C PHE A 41 -0.79 10.74 8.98
N ASP A 42 -0.34 11.60 9.90
CA ASP A 42 0.14 12.94 9.57
C ASP A 42 1.52 12.83 8.87
N PRO A 43 1.62 13.20 7.57
CA PRO A 43 2.88 13.10 6.83
C PRO A 43 3.98 13.96 7.44
N GLN A 44 3.65 15.11 8.03
CA GLN A 44 4.64 16.01 8.60
C GLN A 44 5.27 15.39 9.86
N GLN A 45 4.46 14.79 10.71
CA GLN A 45 4.96 14.03 11.86
C GLN A 45 5.77 12.81 11.43
N MET A 46 5.44 12.16 10.31
CA MET A 46 6.25 11.08 9.75
C MET A 46 7.67 11.55 9.41
N MET A 47 7.76 12.67 8.69
CA MET A 47 9.03 13.23 8.25
C MET A 47 9.88 13.66 9.45
N GLN A 48 9.27 14.28 10.47
CA GLN A 48 9.97 14.65 11.70
C GLN A 48 10.61 13.44 12.39
N ARG A 49 9.82 12.39 12.63
CA ARG A 49 10.33 11.13 13.24
C ARG A 49 11.38 10.43 12.38
N MET A 50 11.26 10.54 11.06
CA MET A 50 12.27 10.01 10.14
C MET A 50 13.58 10.81 10.26
N MET A 51 13.48 12.13 10.29
CA MET A 51 14.62 13.02 10.43
C MET A 51 15.34 12.82 11.76
N GLU A 52 14.60 12.73 12.87
CA GLU A 52 15.16 12.42 14.19
C GLU A 52 15.99 11.12 14.18
N ARG A 53 15.44 10.03 13.61
CA ARG A 53 16.15 8.74 13.50
C ARG A 53 17.40 8.82 12.62
N ILE A 54 17.38 9.64 11.57
CA ILE A 54 18.55 9.88 10.74
C ILE A 54 19.61 10.61 11.53
N MET A 55 19.26 11.72 12.20
CA MET A 55 20.21 12.52 12.97
C MET A 55 20.82 11.71 14.12
N GLU A 56 20.02 10.91 14.82
CA GLU A 56 20.50 10.01 15.89
C GLU A 56 21.54 8.99 15.36
N ARG A 57 21.33 8.45 14.15
CA ARG A 57 22.26 7.50 13.54
C ARG A 57 23.53 8.15 13.03
N LEU A 58 23.44 9.36 12.49
CA LEU A 58 24.59 10.04 11.90
C LEU A 58 25.55 10.63 12.94
N LYS A 59 25.10 10.85 14.18
CA LYS A 59 25.92 11.39 15.28
C LYS A 59 26.72 12.64 14.86
N LEU A 60 26.06 13.53 14.12
CA LEU A 60 26.68 14.73 13.56
C LEU A 60 27.10 15.70 14.66
N SER A 61 28.22 16.39 14.46
CA SER A 61 28.53 17.62 15.19
C SER A 61 27.54 18.74 14.87
N GLU A 62 27.52 19.81 15.66
CA GLU A 62 26.66 20.96 15.40
C GLU A 62 26.97 21.62 14.04
N GLU A 63 28.25 21.70 13.68
CA GLU A 63 28.72 22.26 12.41
C GLU A 63 28.29 21.38 11.22
N GLU A 64 28.49 20.07 11.29
CA GLU A 64 28.04 19.12 10.26
C GLU A 64 26.51 19.12 10.14
N SER A 65 25.81 19.15 11.27
CA SER A 65 24.35 19.20 11.31
C SER A 65 23.82 20.43 10.57
N ALA A 66 24.45 21.60 10.72
CA ALA A 66 24.03 22.82 10.04
C ALA A 66 24.11 22.72 8.50
N VAL A 67 24.98 21.85 7.97
CA VAL A 67 25.18 21.67 6.52
C VAL A 67 24.39 20.47 5.98
N ILE A 68 24.40 19.33 6.67
CA ILE A 68 23.85 18.06 6.19
C ILE A 68 22.33 17.99 6.36
N LYS A 69 21.80 18.50 7.48
CA LYS A 69 20.35 18.49 7.78
C LYS A 69 19.50 19.10 6.65
N PRO A 70 19.76 20.32 6.16
CA PRO A 70 18.94 20.91 5.10
C PRO A 70 19.00 20.12 3.78
N GLN A 71 20.11 19.44 3.48
CA GLN A 71 20.22 18.59 2.28
C GLN A 71 19.35 17.34 2.39
N ILE A 72 19.35 16.69 3.55
CA ILE A 72 18.49 15.53 3.82
C ILE A 72 17.01 15.94 3.75
N GLU A 73 16.62 17.07 4.35
CA GLU A 73 15.26 17.60 4.27
C GLU A 73 14.85 17.92 2.82
N SER A 74 15.76 18.50 2.03
CA SER A 74 15.53 18.78 0.60
C SER A 74 15.24 17.48 -0.18
N ILE A 75 16.02 16.43 0.02
CA ILE A 75 15.80 15.12 -0.62
C ILE A 75 14.45 14.52 -0.20
N MET A 76 14.09 14.59 1.09
CA MET A 76 12.80 14.11 1.58
C MET A 76 11.62 14.84 0.95
N ASN A 77 11.69 16.17 0.90
CA ASN A 77 10.66 17.01 0.30
C ASN A 77 10.54 16.75 -1.21
N LEU A 78 11.68 16.64 -1.90
CA LEU A 78 11.75 16.25 -3.31
C LEU A 78 11.00 14.94 -3.52
N ARG A 79 11.34 13.89 -2.77
CA ARG A 79 10.69 12.56 -2.92
C ARG A 79 9.21 12.57 -2.56
N THR A 80 8.81 13.34 -1.56
CA THR A 80 7.40 13.50 -1.19
C THR A 80 6.61 14.12 -2.34
N LYS A 81 7.14 15.19 -2.95
CA LYS A 81 6.56 15.81 -4.14
C LYS A 81 6.50 14.83 -5.31
N GLN A 82 7.61 14.13 -5.58
CA GLN A 82 7.68 13.15 -6.65
C GLN A 82 6.63 12.03 -6.50
N ALA A 83 6.44 11.53 -5.27
CA ALA A 83 5.43 10.52 -4.97
C ALA A 83 4.00 11.04 -5.21
N SER A 84 3.72 12.30 -4.87
CA SER A 84 2.43 12.94 -5.16
C SER A 84 2.18 13.03 -6.66
N GLU A 85 3.14 13.56 -7.42
CA GLU A 85 3.01 13.70 -8.88
C GLU A 85 2.85 12.34 -9.57
N MET A 86 3.57 11.31 -9.09
CA MET A 86 3.43 9.95 -9.62
C MET A 86 2.04 9.37 -9.33
N ARG A 87 1.46 9.65 -8.15
CA ARG A 87 0.09 9.24 -7.81
C ARG A 87 -0.91 9.84 -8.79
N ASP A 88 -0.82 11.15 -9.05
CA ASP A 88 -1.74 11.84 -9.96
C ASP A 88 -1.68 11.25 -11.39
N LEU A 89 -0.48 10.90 -11.86
CA LEU A 89 -0.29 10.24 -13.15
C LEU A 89 -0.85 8.81 -13.18
N MET A 90 -0.72 8.06 -12.09
CA MET A 90 -1.32 6.72 -11.97
C MET A 90 -2.84 6.79 -11.93
N ASP A 91 -3.42 7.78 -11.26
CA ASP A 91 -4.86 8.02 -11.27
C ASP A 91 -5.37 8.39 -12.66
N ALA A 92 -4.61 9.20 -13.41
CA ALA A 92 -4.92 9.52 -14.80
C ALA A 92 -4.88 8.27 -15.70
N LEU A 93 -3.87 7.41 -15.52
CA LEU A 93 -3.80 6.12 -16.23
C LEU A 93 -4.99 5.22 -15.88
N GLN A 94 -5.34 5.11 -14.60
CA GLN A 94 -6.47 4.28 -14.16
C GLN A 94 -7.77 4.76 -14.78
N LYS A 95 -8.03 6.08 -14.77
CA LYS A 95 -9.22 6.67 -15.42
C LYS A 95 -9.27 6.36 -16.92
N ALA A 96 -8.12 6.42 -17.62
CA ALA A 96 -8.04 6.11 -19.04
C ALA A 96 -8.33 4.62 -19.33
N ILE A 97 -7.85 3.72 -18.45
CA ILE A 97 -8.14 2.28 -18.50
C ILE A 97 -9.64 2.04 -18.29
N ASP A 98 -10.23 2.65 -17.27
CA ASP A 98 -11.66 2.49 -16.93
C ASP A 98 -12.56 3.01 -18.07
N ALA A 99 -12.15 4.09 -18.72
CA ALA A 99 -12.81 4.65 -19.90
C ALA A 99 -12.58 3.84 -21.19
N LYS A 100 -11.64 2.88 -21.18
CA LYS A 100 -11.19 2.12 -22.35
C LYS A 100 -10.73 3.01 -23.50
N ASP A 101 -10.15 4.16 -23.19
CA ASP A 101 -9.64 5.12 -24.18
C ASP A 101 -8.16 4.82 -24.46
N GLU A 102 -7.90 4.05 -25.51
CA GLU A 102 -6.54 3.63 -25.90
C GLU A 102 -5.58 4.81 -26.12
N LYS A 103 -6.10 5.92 -26.66
CA LYS A 103 -5.28 7.12 -26.91
C LYS A 103 -4.85 7.75 -25.58
N GLN A 104 -5.78 7.90 -24.64
CA GLN A 104 -5.47 8.42 -23.30
C GLN A 104 -4.56 7.48 -22.51
N ILE A 105 -4.72 6.16 -22.66
CA ILE A 105 -3.82 5.18 -22.05
C ILE A 105 -2.39 5.40 -22.57
N GLY A 106 -2.21 5.53 -23.89
CA GLY A 106 -0.91 5.80 -24.50
C GLY A 106 -0.27 7.11 -24.01
N THR A 107 -1.06 8.18 -23.90
CA THR A 107 -0.61 9.47 -23.34
C THR A 107 -0.21 9.35 -21.87
N ALA A 108 -1.03 8.72 -21.02
CA ALA A 108 -0.75 8.54 -19.60
C ALA A 108 0.51 7.69 -19.36
N LEU A 109 0.69 6.59 -20.12
CA LEU A 109 1.89 5.77 -20.06
C LEU A 109 3.15 6.56 -20.44
N THR A 110 3.06 7.42 -21.46
CA THR A 110 4.18 8.27 -21.88
C THR A 110 4.52 9.27 -20.78
N ALA A 111 3.52 9.93 -20.20
CA ALA A 111 3.71 10.86 -19.09
C ALA A 111 4.39 10.19 -17.88
N ILE A 112 3.96 8.98 -17.50
CA ILE A 112 4.59 8.21 -16.41
C ILE A 112 6.06 7.90 -16.72
N LYS A 113 6.37 7.44 -17.94
CA LYS A 113 7.75 7.11 -18.33
C LYS A 113 8.66 8.34 -18.28
N THR A 114 8.21 9.45 -18.87
CA THR A 114 8.95 10.71 -18.84
C THR A 114 9.17 11.18 -17.41
N LYS A 115 8.11 11.19 -16.59
CA LYS A 115 8.22 11.65 -15.21
C LYS A 115 9.14 10.78 -14.36
N ARG A 116 9.11 9.45 -14.52
CA ARG A 116 10.06 8.56 -13.83
C ARG A 116 11.51 8.87 -14.17
N SER A 117 11.80 9.16 -15.44
CA SER A 117 13.14 9.54 -15.90
C SER A 117 13.59 10.85 -15.26
N GLU A 118 12.74 11.88 -15.30
CA GLU A 118 13.02 13.17 -14.66
C GLU A 118 13.26 13.05 -13.15
N GLN A 119 12.40 12.30 -12.47
CA GLN A 119 12.47 12.08 -11.02
C GLN A 119 13.74 11.32 -10.63
N LYS A 120 14.13 10.31 -11.40
CA LYS A 120 15.38 9.58 -11.20
C LYS A 120 16.58 10.51 -11.27
N THR A 121 16.72 11.28 -12.36
CA THR A 121 17.84 12.21 -12.54
C THR A 121 17.90 13.26 -11.43
N ALA A 122 16.74 13.81 -11.03
CA ALA A 122 16.68 14.80 -9.95
C ALA A 122 17.12 14.21 -8.60
N SER A 123 16.68 12.99 -8.29
CA SER A 123 17.06 12.30 -7.05
C SER A 123 18.54 11.90 -7.06
N GLU A 124 19.06 11.35 -8.15
CA GLU A 124 20.49 11.00 -8.28
C GLU A 124 21.39 12.23 -8.09
N LYS A 125 21.00 13.38 -8.65
CA LYS A 125 21.73 14.63 -8.47
C LYS A 125 21.74 15.06 -7.00
N ALA A 126 20.58 15.12 -6.35
CA ALA A 126 20.47 15.55 -4.96
C ALA A 126 21.19 14.58 -4.00
N GLU A 127 21.11 13.28 -4.25
CA GLU A 127 21.84 12.26 -3.49
C GLU A 127 23.35 12.43 -3.64
N LYS A 128 23.85 12.68 -4.86
CA LYS A 128 25.28 12.92 -5.10
C LYS A 128 25.80 14.16 -4.37
N GLU A 129 25.06 15.27 -4.45
CA GLU A 129 25.42 16.52 -3.75
C GLU A 129 25.49 16.31 -2.23
N LEU A 130 24.62 15.47 -1.67
CA LEU A 130 24.70 15.08 -0.26
C LEU A 130 25.90 14.18 0.02
N ILE A 131 26.13 13.13 -0.79
CA ILE A 131 27.24 12.18 -0.59
C ILE A 131 28.61 12.87 -0.56
N GLU A 132 28.82 13.91 -1.37
CA GLU A 132 30.07 14.70 -1.37
C GLU A 132 30.39 15.37 -0.03
N LEU A 133 29.40 15.49 0.86
CA LEU A 133 29.52 16.10 2.19
C LEU A 133 29.62 15.06 3.32
N LEU A 134 29.44 13.77 3.01
CA LEU A 134 29.36 12.70 4.02
C LEU A 134 30.70 12.00 4.19
N THR A 135 30.91 11.51 5.41
CA THR A 135 31.88 10.44 5.64
C THR A 135 31.35 9.10 5.13
N VAL A 136 32.23 8.13 4.89
CA VAL A 136 31.86 6.78 4.44
C VAL A 136 30.88 6.10 5.41
N GLU A 137 31.03 6.30 6.71
CA GLU A 137 30.11 5.75 7.71
C GLU A 137 28.72 6.40 7.65
N GLN A 138 28.67 7.73 7.47
CA GLN A 138 27.42 8.47 7.30
C GLN A 138 26.69 8.05 6.02
N GLU A 139 27.41 7.91 4.90
CA GLU A 139 26.86 7.42 3.64
C GLU A 139 26.28 6.00 3.79
N ALA A 140 27.01 5.09 4.44
CA ALA A 140 26.54 3.73 4.69
C ALA A 140 25.25 3.73 5.52
N ASN A 141 25.19 4.55 6.57
CA ASN A 141 24.00 4.70 7.40
C ASN A 141 22.81 5.27 6.61
N LEU A 142 23.03 6.31 5.79
CA LEU A 142 21.98 6.87 4.94
C LEU A 142 21.53 5.91 3.83
N THR A 143 22.43 5.09 3.31
CA THR A 143 22.12 4.04 2.34
C THR A 143 21.22 2.98 2.95
N LEU A 144 21.50 2.56 4.19
CA LEU A 144 20.63 1.65 4.93
C LEU A 144 19.24 2.24 5.15
N LEU A 145 19.16 3.53 5.45
CA LEU A 145 17.92 4.28 5.62
C LEU A 145 17.20 4.55 4.27
N GLY A 146 17.85 4.28 3.14
CA GLY A 146 17.34 4.55 1.81
C GLY A 146 17.28 6.05 1.48
N VAL A 147 18.02 6.91 2.19
CA VAL A 147 18.10 8.35 1.92
C VAL A 147 19.00 8.63 0.72
N VAL A 148 20.10 7.90 0.58
CA VAL A 148 21.02 7.95 -0.57
C VAL A 148 21.21 6.56 -1.16
N ASN A 149 21.79 6.48 -2.36
CA ASN A 149 22.00 5.24 -3.11
C ASN A 149 20.70 4.42 -3.22
N SER A 150 19.59 5.13 -3.43
CA SER A 150 18.29 4.49 -3.59
C SER A 150 18.12 4.12 -5.06
N ASP A 151 18.18 2.83 -5.39
CA ASP A 151 18.09 2.32 -6.78
C ASP A 151 16.67 2.46 -7.39
N GLY A 152 16.00 3.59 -7.16
CA GLY A 152 14.57 3.79 -7.43
C GLY A 152 13.65 3.13 -6.39
N MET A 153 14.22 2.47 -5.38
CA MET A 153 13.48 2.03 -4.20
C MET A 153 13.37 3.19 -3.22
N GLY A 154 12.30 3.98 -3.32
CA GLY A 154 12.06 5.10 -2.38
C GLY A 154 12.09 4.64 -0.91
N MET A 155 12.30 5.58 0.02
CA MET A 155 12.45 5.31 1.46
C MET A 155 11.38 4.37 2.07
N GLY A 156 10.16 4.34 1.50
CA GLY A 156 9.07 3.48 1.93
C GLY A 156 9.19 2.00 1.53
N PHE A 157 10.08 1.62 0.61
CA PHE A 157 10.25 0.21 0.19
C PHE A 157 11.16 -0.59 1.12
N ARG A 158 12.12 0.04 1.83
CA ARG A 158 13.03 -0.65 2.77
C ARG A 158 12.52 -0.69 4.21
N PHE A 159 11.69 0.26 4.63
CA PHE A 159 11.12 0.31 5.98
C PHE A 159 9.61 0.13 5.95
N GLY A 160 9.19 -1.12 5.83
CA GLY A 160 7.82 -1.52 6.11
C GLY A 160 6.88 -1.39 4.92
N GLN A 161 6.63 -2.51 4.25
CA GLN A 161 5.25 -2.93 4.07
C GLN A 161 4.72 -3.39 5.44
N PRO A 162 3.86 -2.65 6.14
CA PRO A 162 3.01 -3.26 7.16
C PRO A 162 1.87 -3.93 6.38
N GLY A 163 2.05 -5.20 6.02
CA GLY A 163 0.99 -6.02 5.40
C GLY A 163 1.37 -6.83 4.17
N GLY A 164 2.63 -6.83 3.74
CA GLY A 164 3.11 -7.82 2.77
C GLY A 164 3.35 -9.13 3.49
N ASN A 165 2.48 -10.12 3.31
CA ASN A 165 2.79 -11.49 3.72
C ASN A 165 4.15 -11.87 3.13
N PRO A 166 5.08 -12.45 3.92
CA PRO A 166 6.34 -12.94 3.37
C PRO A 166 6.03 -13.92 2.22
N PRO A 167 6.87 -13.96 1.16
CA PRO A 167 6.66 -14.89 0.07
C PRO A 167 6.56 -16.29 0.65
N SER A 168 5.41 -16.94 0.46
CA SER A 168 5.20 -18.33 0.81
C SER A 168 6.34 -19.15 0.21
N GLN A 169 7.21 -19.69 1.06
CA GLN A 169 8.33 -20.53 0.64
C GLN A 169 7.80 -21.67 -0.24
N PRO A 170 8.31 -21.82 -1.47
CA PRO A 170 8.01 -22.98 -2.29
C PRO A 170 8.96 -24.11 -1.85
N GLY A 171 8.47 -25.08 -1.07
CA GLY A 171 9.33 -26.21 -0.72
C GLY A 171 8.76 -27.19 0.29
N GLY A 172 8.09 -28.22 -0.22
CA GLY A 172 8.24 -29.63 0.15
C GLY A 172 8.31 -30.02 1.63
N ASN A 173 7.31 -30.78 2.07
CA ASN A 173 7.58 -32.14 2.53
C ASN A 173 6.32 -33.02 2.43
N ARG A 174 6.41 -34.03 1.54
CA ARG A 174 5.68 -35.28 1.70
C ARG A 174 6.28 -36.04 2.90
N GLN A 175 5.47 -36.94 3.46
CA GLN A 175 5.78 -37.99 4.47
C GLN A 175 5.61 -37.50 5.92
N GLN A 176 4.89 -38.16 6.84
CA GLN A 176 4.37 -39.53 7.03
C GLN A 176 2.98 -39.44 7.74
N ARG A 177 1.94 -40.20 7.39
CA ARG A 177 1.59 -41.55 7.88
C ARG A 177 1.66 -41.73 9.41
N GLN A 178 0.51 -41.74 10.11
CA GLN A 178 -0.01 -42.81 11.01
C GLN A 178 -1.04 -42.31 12.05
N GLY A 179 -2.09 -43.12 12.28
CA GLY A 179 -2.98 -43.17 13.45
C GLY A 179 -4.01 -42.03 13.55
N ASN A 180 -5.30 -42.23 13.80
CA ASN A 180 -6.00 -43.28 14.54
C ASN A 180 -7.38 -43.53 13.91
#